data_AF-A0AAE1UWQ1-F1
#
_entry.id   AF-A0AAE1UWQ1-F1
#
_cell.length_a   1.000
_cell.length_b   1.000
_cell.length_c   1.000
_cell.angle_alpha   90.00
_cell.angle_beta   90.00
_cell.angle_gamma   90.00
#
_symmetry.space_group_name_H-M   'P 1'
#
loop_
_entity.id
_entity.type
_entity.pdbx_description
1 polymer ?
#
loop_
_entity_poly.entity_id
_entity_poly.type
_entity_poly.pdbx_seq_one_letter_code
_entity_poly.pdbx_strand_id
1 'polypeptide(L)'
;MSSMETSGVKVKQYISAITSFRRLCAWCLSFKELLMEFSAAAAVVSTTFHFHPGGTYLDCGMYRLKLGHEFQYQLNPRGSSPVEVLGIDYKATLKPMLASFEDEMKKSSMGKLDELISLQQQTSEKVSKIESKRKHLAALPTHIDNLEAQLDLVKKERQDFTSSCATEARRIVEEASKAKLQETIAQTEEEVQMCAHELFAIVDSVSKYKEYISSRMISQKLQGI
;
A
#
# COMPACT_ATOMS: atom_id res chain seq x y z
N MET A 1 13.74 16.74 -1.65
CA MET A 1 14.15 15.33 -1.66
C MET A 1 14.92 14.87 -0.40
N SER A 2 14.85 15.58 0.74
CA SER A 2 15.65 15.26 1.95
C SER A 2 14.88 14.49 3.05
N SER A 3 13.56 14.27 2.90
CA SER A 3 12.73 13.69 3.97
C SER A 3 12.54 12.17 3.91
N MET A 4 13.05 11.48 2.87
CA MET A 4 12.90 10.02 2.72
C MET A 4 14.09 9.21 3.22
N GLU A 5 15.27 9.81 3.39
CA GLU A 5 16.45 9.08 3.91
C GLU A 5 16.43 8.93 5.44
N THR A 6 15.76 9.83 6.15
CA THR A 6 15.67 9.81 7.62
C THR A 6 14.78 8.69 8.16
N SER A 7 13.90 8.10 7.34
CA SER A 7 13.02 6.98 7.75
C SER A 7 13.73 5.63 7.65
N GLY A 8 14.58 5.43 6.63
CA GLY A 8 15.33 4.18 6.44
C GLY A 8 16.38 3.93 7.54
N VAL A 9 17.02 4.99 8.03
CA VAL A 9 18.00 4.90 9.12
C VAL A 9 17.33 4.49 10.44
N LYS A 10 16.14 5.03 10.73
CA LYS A 10 15.35 4.67 11.92
C LYS A 10 14.87 3.21 11.89
N VAL A 11 14.46 2.70 10.73
CA VAL A 11 14.05 1.29 10.58
C VAL A 11 15.23 0.34 10.77
N LYS A 12 16.41 0.66 10.23
CA LYS A 12 17.62 -0.15 10.43
C LYS A 12 18.09 -0.17 11.89
N GLN A 13 18.05 0.97 12.58
CA GLN A 13 18.33 1.03 14.02
C GLN A 13 17.34 0.20 14.84
N TYR A 14 16.05 0.26 14.50
CA TYR A 14 15.01 -0.51 15.20
C TYR A 14 15.16 -2.03 15.00
N ILE A 15 15.47 -2.47 13.78
CA ILE A 15 15.74 -3.89 13.49
C ILE A 15 16.98 -4.37 14.27
N SER A 16 18.05 -3.58 14.31
CA SER A 16 19.27 -3.89 15.06
C SER A 16 19.02 -4.00 16.57
N ALA A 17 18.16 -3.13 17.12
CA ALA A 17 17.73 -3.21 18.51
C ALA A 17 16.92 -4.48 18.80
N ILE A 18 16.04 -4.90 17.89
CA ILE A 18 15.23 -6.14 18.03
C ILE A 18 16.11 -7.39 17.96
N THR A 19 17.08 -7.47 17.04
CA THR A 19 18.02 -8.61 16.99
C THR A 19 18.91 -8.65 18.23
N SER A 20 19.32 -7.50 18.75
CA SER A 20 20.06 -7.41 20.02
C SER A 20 19.20 -7.85 21.21
N PHE A 21 17.92 -7.49 21.23
CA PHE A 21 16.96 -7.90 22.26
C PHE A 21 16.66 -9.41 22.21
N ARG A 22 16.54 -10.01 21.02
CA ARG A 22 16.41 -11.47 20.85
C ARG A 22 17.66 -12.21 21.35
N ARG A 23 18.85 -11.67 21.11
CA ARG A 23 20.11 -12.21 21.66
C ARG A 23 20.16 -12.06 23.18
N LEU A 24 19.69 -10.96 23.73
CA LEU A 24 19.54 -10.75 25.18
C LEU A 24 18.52 -11.70 25.80
N CYS A 25 17.38 -11.97 25.15
CA CYS A 25 16.39 -12.94 25.64
C CYS A 25 16.93 -14.38 25.59
N ALA A 26 17.64 -14.75 24.52
CA ALA A 26 18.35 -16.03 24.46
C ALA A 26 19.43 -16.12 25.54
N TRP A 27 20.17 -15.03 25.79
CA TRP A 27 21.15 -14.95 26.87
C TRP A 27 20.48 -15.01 28.25
N CYS A 28 19.29 -14.43 28.45
CA CYS A 28 18.52 -14.54 29.69
C CYS A 28 17.91 -15.93 29.89
N LEU A 29 17.50 -16.63 28.83
CA LEU A 29 17.07 -18.03 28.90
C LEU A 29 18.24 -18.94 29.27
N SER A 30 19.39 -18.76 28.62
CA SER A 30 20.64 -19.41 29.04
C SER A 30 21.12 -18.96 30.42
N PHE A 31 20.84 -17.74 30.86
CA PHE A 31 21.14 -17.26 32.22
C PHE A 31 20.19 -17.84 33.26
N LYS A 32 18.97 -18.22 32.88
CA LYS A 32 18.01 -18.97 33.72
C LYS A 32 18.44 -20.42 33.88
N GLU A 33 18.95 -21.04 32.81
CA GLU A 33 19.66 -22.32 32.87
C GLU A 33 20.94 -22.22 33.70
N LEU A 34 21.72 -21.14 33.54
CA LEU A 34 22.89 -20.86 34.37
C LEU A 34 22.53 -20.56 35.83
N LEU A 35 21.38 -19.94 36.13
CA LEU A 35 20.88 -19.71 37.50
C LEU A 35 20.38 -20.99 38.15
N MET A 36 19.81 -21.92 37.37
CA MET A 36 19.50 -23.28 37.81
C MET A 36 20.80 -24.07 38.04
N GLU A 37 21.82 -23.89 37.20
CA GLU A 37 23.18 -24.39 37.43
C GLU A 37 23.88 -23.68 38.58
N PHE A 38 23.55 -22.42 38.91
CA PHE A 38 24.09 -21.70 40.07
C PHE A 38 23.36 -22.06 41.37
N SER A 39 22.11 -22.52 41.31
CA SER A 39 21.46 -23.24 42.42
C SER A 39 22.14 -24.60 42.64
N ALA A 40 22.54 -25.28 41.57
CA ALA A 40 23.39 -26.47 41.66
C ALA A 40 24.81 -26.10 42.10
N ALA A 41 25.35 -24.94 41.72
CA ALA A 41 26.66 -24.47 42.13
C ALA A 41 26.66 -23.96 43.57
N ALA A 42 25.54 -23.46 44.10
CA ALA A 42 25.38 -23.19 45.53
C ALA A 42 25.33 -24.50 46.32
N ALA A 43 24.78 -25.58 45.74
CA ALA A 43 24.91 -26.93 46.29
C ALA A 43 26.35 -27.46 46.16
N VAL A 44 27.08 -27.19 45.07
CA VAL A 44 28.50 -27.59 44.89
C VAL A 44 29.47 -26.76 45.74
N VAL A 45 29.20 -25.48 45.96
CA VAL A 45 29.94 -24.61 46.89
C VAL A 45 29.64 -25.01 48.34
N SER A 46 28.44 -25.52 48.63
CA SER A 46 28.15 -26.19 49.91
C SER A 46 28.81 -27.57 50.03
N THR A 47 29.23 -28.20 48.93
CA THR A 47 29.87 -29.53 48.91
C THR A 47 31.40 -29.46 48.77
N THR A 48 31.98 -28.27 48.59
CA THR A 48 33.46 -28.09 48.57
C THR A 48 33.98 -27.43 49.86
N PHE A 49 33.36 -27.73 51.00
CA PHE A 49 34.02 -27.65 52.30
C PHE A 49 34.35 -29.08 52.73
N HIS A 50 35.38 -29.67 52.11
CA HIS A 50 36.03 -30.85 52.68
C HIS A 50 36.72 -30.42 53.98
N PHE A 51 36.08 -30.71 55.12
CA PHE A 51 36.77 -30.70 56.41
C PHE A 51 37.73 -31.89 56.45
N HIS A 52 39.00 -31.65 56.15
CA HIS A 52 40.06 -32.59 56.46
C HIS A 52 40.48 -32.43 57.93
N PRO A 53 40.52 -33.52 58.72
CA PRO A 53 40.98 -33.48 60.09
C PRO A 53 42.51 -33.48 60.09
N GLY A 54 43.09 -32.29 60.07
CA GLY A 54 44.51 -32.09 60.32
C GLY A 54 45.18 -31.16 59.32
N GLY A 55 45.63 -30.00 59.83
CA GLY A 55 46.80 -29.31 59.29
C GLY A 55 46.56 -28.28 58.18
N THR A 56 46.49 -27.02 58.63
CA THR A 56 47.14 -25.82 58.04
C THR A 56 46.70 -25.26 56.68
N TYR A 57 46.30 -23.97 56.77
CA TYR A 57 46.38 -22.91 55.76
C TYR A 57 45.35 -22.92 54.62
N LEU A 58 44.18 -22.35 54.91
CA LEU A 58 43.46 -21.51 53.96
C LEU A 58 44.08 -20.10 54.03
N ASP A 59 45.12 -19.84 53.23
CA ASP A 59 45.46 -18.47 52.86
C ASP A 59 44.44 -18.02 51.80
N CYS A 60 43.35 -17.43 52.27
CA CYS A 60 42.49 -16.63 51.41
C CYS A 60 42.09 -15.42 52.23
N GLY A 61 42.64 -14.25 51.92
CA GLY A 61 42.43 -12.96 52.58
C GLY A 61 40.99 -12.40 52.51
N MET A 62 39.98 -13.26 52.56
CA MET A 62 38.57 -12.93 52.51
C MET A 62 37.90 -13.10 53.89
N TYR A 63 38.41 -12.43 54.92
CA TYR A 63 37.73 -12.34 56.24
C TYR A 63 36.52 -11.39 56.22
N ARG A 64 36.02 -11.09 55.02
CA ARG A 64 35.06 -10.02 54.80
C ARG A 64 34.20 -10.28 53.58
N LEU A 65 32.89 -10.39 53.78
CA LEU A 65 31.90 -10.46 52.72
C LEU A 65 31.45 -9.04 52.37
N LYS A 66 31.56 -8.65 51.10
CA LYS A 66 30.98 -7.40 50.59
C LYS A 66 29.78 -7.73 49.72
N LEU A 67 28.64 -7.12 50.01
CA LEU A 67 27.46 -7.15 49.14
C LEU A 67 27.17 -5.74 48.65
N GLY A 68 27.32 -5.52 47.35
CA GLY A 68 27.14 -4.21 46.74
C GLY A 68 28.18 -3.19 47.24
N HIS A 69 27.82 -1.91 47.14
CA HIS A 69 28.70 -0.81 47.54
C HIS A 69 28.56 -0.40 49.01
N GLU A 70 27.48 -0.82 49.68
CA GLU A 70 27.10 -0.28 50.98
C GLU A 70 27.22 -1.27 52.14
N PHE A 71 27.41 -2.57 51.87
CA PHE A 71 27.48 -3.57 52.93
C PHE A 71 28.75 -4.40 52.96
N GLN A 72 29.21 -4.62 54.19
CA GLN A 72 30.45 -5.28 54.52
C GLN A 72 30.30 -6.05 55.83
N TYR A 73 30.24 -7.39 55.74
CA TYR A 73 30.11 -8.30 56.88
C TYR A 73 31.45 -8.93 57.24
N GLN A 74 31.80 -8.96 58.54
CA GLN A 74 33.09 -9.43 59.02
C GLN A 74 32.99 -10.88 59.51
N LEU A 75 33.86 -11.75 58.99
CA LEU A 75 33.89 -13.16 59.37
C LEU A 75 34.89 -13.38 60.52
N ASN A 76 34.61 -14.35 61.38
CA ASN A 76 35.52 -14.73 62.45
C ASN A 76 36.61 -15.68 61.90
N PRO A 77 37.88 -15.26 61.87
CA PRO A 77 38.97 -16.04 61.28
C PRO A 77 39.38 -17.27 62.10
N ARG A 78 38.91 -17.39 63.35
CA ARG A 78 39.28 -18.46 64.28
C ARG A 78 38.20 -19.54 64.45
N GLY A 79 37.06 -19.39 63.75
CA GLY A 79 35.98 -20.36 63.83
C GLY A 79 36.34 -21.66 63.12
N SER A 80 36.02 -22.79 63.76
CA SER A 80 36.17 -24.14 63.18
C SER A 80 34.83 -24.71 62.73
N SER A 81 33.72 -24.14 63.20
CA SER A 81 32.37 -24.48 62.73
C SER A 81 31.75 -23.31 61.95
N PRO A 82 30.77 -23.59 61.05
CA PRO A 82 30.07 -22.54 60.31
C PRO A 82 29.44 -21.45 61.20
N VAL A 83 28.97 -21.81 62.39
CA VAL A 83 28.37 -20.86 63.35
C VAL A 83 29.43 -19.97 64.01
N GLU A 84 30.63 -20.50 64.24
CA GLU A 84 31.74 -19.74 64.81
C GLU A 84 32.34 -18.78 63.79
N VAL A 85 32.41 -19.17 62.51
CA VAL A 85 32.95 -18.36 61.40
C VAL A 85 31.99 -17.25 60.99
N LEU A 86 30.69 -17.57 60.87
CA LEU A 86 29.68 -16.58 60.48
C LEU A 86 29.23 -15.70 61.65
N GLY A 87 29.46 -16.12 62.90
CA GLY A 87 29.02 -15.39 64.09
C GLY A 87 27.52 -15.57 64.36
N ILE A 88 27.09 -15.29 65.59
CA ILE A 88 25.67 -15.36 66.01
C ILE A 88 24.80 -14.25 65.40
N ASP A 89 25.44 -13.15 64.99
CA ASP A 89 24.88 -11.96 64.39
C ASP A 89 24.49 -12.11 62.91
N TYR A 90 24.93 -13.20 62.24
CA TYR A 90 24.60 -13.45 60.82
C TYR A 90 23.09 -13.55 60.59
N LYS A 91 22.38 -14.15 61.54
CA LYS A 91 20.93 -14.37 61.47
C LYS A 91 20.17 -13.05 61.65
N ALA A 92 20.73 -12.12 62.41
CA ALA A 92 20.14 -10.82 62.70
C ALA A 92 20.53 -9.74 61.68
N THR A 93 21.63 -9.91 60.95
CA THR A 93 22.21 -8.86 60.09
C THR A 93 22.31 -9.29 58.63
N LEU A 94 23.05 -10.38 58.35
CA LEU A 94 23.33 -10.82 56.98
C LEU A 94 22.07 -11.40 56.30
N LYS A 95 21.30 -12.23 57.02
CA LYS A 95 20.09 -12.87 56.51
C LYS A 95 18.99 -11.87 56.09
N PRO A 96 18.56 -10.91 56.93
CA PRO A 96 17.53 -9.94 56.53
C PRO A 96 18.00 -9.02 55.39
N MET A 97 19.30 -8.72 55.31
CA MET A 97 19.81 -7.93 54.18
C MET A 97 19.77 -8.68 52.86
N LEU A 98 20.18 -9.95 52.83
CA LEU A 98 20.08 -10.78 51.64
C LEU A 98 18.62 -10.86 51.14
N ALA A 99 17.67 -10.99 52.07
CA ALA A 99 16.25 -10.95 51.74
C ALA A 99 15.83 -9.59 51.15
N SER A 100 16.29 -8.47 51.73
CA SER A 100 16.01 -7.13 51.19
C SER A 100 16.57 -6.93 49.79
N PHE A 101 17.79 -7.41 49.53
CA PHE A 101 18.42 -7.31 48.21
C PHE A 101 17.71 -8.17 47.16
N GLU A 102 17.29 -9.38 47.55
CA GLU A 102 16.44 -10.24 46.72
C GLU A 102 15.12 -9.55 46.34
N ASP A 103 14.45 -8.92 47.30
CA ASP A 103 13.20 -8.20 47.09
C ASP A 103 13.37 -7.00 46.15
N GLU A 104 14.43 -6.21 46.30
CA GLU A 104 14.72 -5.07 45.43
C GLU A 104 15.07 -5.50 43.99
N MET A 105 15.88 -6.55 43.85
CA MET A 105 16.16 -7.15 42.54
C MET A 105 14.89 -7.65 41.89
N LYS A 106 14.03 -8.35 42.64
CA LYS A 106 12.75 -8.86 42.14
C LYS A 106 11.83 -7.72 41.72
N LYS A 107 11.72 -6.66 42.52
CA LYS A 107 10.90 -5.48 42.21
C LYS A 107 11.38 -4.78 40.94
N SER A 108 12.67 -4.49 40.82
CA SER A 108 13.21 -3.80 39.63
C SER A 108 13.12 -4.67 38.37
N SER A 109 13.35 -5.98 38.50
CA SER A 109 13.26 -6.93 37.39
C SER A 109 11.81 -7.13 36.93
N MET A 110 10.86 -7.19 37.86
CA MET A 110 9.44 -7.33 37.54
C MET A 110 8.90 -6.07 36.85
N GLY A 111 9.30 -4.87 37.30
CA GLY A 111 8.94 -3.63 36.62
C GLY A 111 9.45 -3.55 35.17
N LYS A 112 10.69 -3.99 34.93
CA LYS A 112 11.24 -4.10 33.56
C LYS A 112 10.50 -5.15 32.72
N LEU A 113 10.12 -6.27 33.34
CA LEU A 113 9.35 -7.31 32.66
C LEU A 113 7.97 -6.81 32.23
N ASP A 114 7.27 -6.07 33.10
CA ASP A 114 5.96 -5.49 32.79
C ASP A 114 6.04 -4.47 31.64
N GLU A 115 7.08 -3.63 31.63
CA GLU A 115 7.34 -2.71 30.50
C GLU A 115 7.55 -3.48 29.19
N LEU A 116 8.34 -4.56 29.22
CA LEU A 116 8.58 -5.40 28.04
C LEU A 116 7.32 -6.10 27.55
N ILE A 117 6.45 -6.56 28.45
CA ILE A 117 5.15 -7.14 28.10
C ILE A 117 4.27 -6.09 27.41
N SER A 118 4.21 -4.87 27.94
CA SER A 118 3.46 -3.76 27.33
C SER A 118 3.99 -3.43 25.92
N LEU A 119 5.31 -3.32 25.76
CA LEU A 119 5.93 -3.09 24.46
C LEU A 119 5.69 -4.22 23.47
N GLN A 120 5.70 -5.48 23.93
CA GLN A 120 5.37 -6.65 23.13
C GLN A 120 3.92 -6.59 22.63
N GLN A 121 2.97 -6.28 23.52
CA GLN A 121 1.56 -6.12 23.17
C GLN A 121 1.36 -5.01 22.14
N GLN A 122 1.94 -3.82 22.36
CA GLN A 122 1.88 -2.73 21.38
C GLN A 122 2.51 -3.10 20.04
N THR A 123 3.63 -3.84 20.05
CA THR A 123 4.28 -4.29 18.81
C THR A 123 3.38 -5.24 18.05
N SER A 124 2.71 -6.18 18.74
CA SER A 124 1.77 -7.11 18.11
C SER A 124 0.59 -6.39 17.44
N GLU A 125 0.03 -5.36 18.10
CA GLU A 125 -1.06 -4.55 17.55
C GLU A 125 -0.60 -3.71 16.34
N LYS A 126 0.61 -3.14 16.39
CA LYS A 126 1.18 -2.41 15.25
C LYS A 126 1.43 -3.34 14.06
N VAL A 127 1.88 -4.58 14.31
CA VAL A 127 2.10 -5.58 13.26
C VAL A 127 0.78 -5.94 12.56
N SER A 128 -0.30 -6.16 13.31
CA SER A 128 -1.61 -6.47 12.69
C SER A 128 -2.14 -5.30 11.84
N LYS A 129 -1.99 -4.06 12.31
CA LYS A 129 -2.31 -2.86 11.52
C LYS A 129 -1.46 -2.77 10.25
N ILE A 130 -0.16 -3.05 10.31
CA ILE A 130 0.71 -3.07 9.13
C ILE A 130 0.28 -4.16 8.14
N GLU A 131 -0.08 -5.35 8.62
CA GLU A 131 -0.50 -6.45 7.76
C GLU A 131 -1.80 -6.13 7.01
N SER A 132 -2.79 -5.54 7.69
CA SER A 132 -4.03 -5.11 7.04
C SER A 132 -3.79 -4.09 5.92
N LYS A 133 -2.93 -3.08 6.16
CA LYS A 133 -2.54 -2.10 5.14
C LYS A 133 -1.77 -2.74 3.98
N ARG A 134 -0.91 -3.72 4.26
CA ARG A 134 -0.21 -4.49 3.22
C ARG A 134 -1.18 -5.26 2.33
N LYS A 135 -2.21 -5.90 2.89
CA LYS A 135 -3.26 -6.59 2.12
C LYS A 135 -4.00 -5.63 1.19
N HIS A 136 -4.38 -4.45 1.69
CA HIS A 136 -5.01 -3.42 0.86
C HIS A 136 -4.08 -2.92 -0.25
N LEU A 137 -2.81 -2.64 0.07
CA LEU A 137 -1.81 -2.23 -0.92
C LEU A 137 -1.58 -3.30 -1.99
N ALA A 138 -1.65 -4.59 -1.64
CA ALA A 138 -1.53 -5.69 -2.60
C ALA A 138 -2.74 -5.81 -3.53
N ALA A 139 -3.93 -5.32 -3.12
CA ALA A 139 -5.14 -5.33 -3.95
C ALA A 139 -5.18 -4.15 -4.96
N LEU A 140 -4.58 -3.01 -4.62
CA LEU A 140 -4.61 -1.81 -5.48
C LEU A 140 -4.07 -2.02 -6.90
N PRO A 141 -2.94 -2.73 -7.13
CA PRO A 141 -2.45 -3.01 -8.48
C PRO A 141 -3.52 -3.67 -9.38
N THR A 142 -4.21 -4.69 -8.87
CA THR A 142 -5.27 -5.36 -9.65
C THR A 142 -6.44 -4.43 -9.99
N HIS A 143 -6.74 -3.47 -9.11
CA HIS A 143 -7.76 -2.47 -9.38
C HIS A 143 -7.30 -1.46 -10.45
N ILE A 144 -6.02 -1.06 -10.42
CA ILE A 144 -5.42 -0.19 -11.44
C ILE A 144 -5.47 -0.89 -12.80
N ASP A 145 -5.00 -2.13 -12.91
CA ASP A 145 -4.99 -2.90 -14.16
C ASP A 145 -6.40 -3.01 -14.76
N ASN A 146 -7.41 -3.24 -13.92
CA ASN A 146 -8.80 -3.32 -14.35
C ASN A 146 -9.36 -1.97 -14.83
N LEU A 147 -8.96 -0.85 -14.21
CA LEU A 147 -9.35 0.49 -14.66
C LEU A 147 -8.65 0.89 -15.96
N GLU A 148 -7.39 0.52 -16.14
CA GLU A 148 -6.64 0.74 -17.38
C GLU A 148 -7.30 -0.02 -18.55
N ALA A 149 -7.66 -1.30 -18.34
CA ALA A 149 -8.39 -2.08 -19.35
C ALA A 149 -9.75 -1.48 -19.72
N GLN A 150 -10.51 -0.98 -18.74
CA GLN A 150 -11.78 -0.29 -18.99
C GLN A 150 -11.59 1.01 -19.76
N LEU A 151 -10.55 1.78 -19.45
CA LEU A 151 -10.23 3.02 -20.15
C LEU A 151 -9.90 2.76 -21.62
N ASP A 152 -9.11 1.73 -21.91
CA ASP A 152 -8.75 1.34 -23.27
C ASP A 152 -9.99 0.90 -24.08
N LEU A 153 -10.90 0.14 -23.46
CA LEU A 153 -12.17 -0.25 -24.07
C LEU A 153 -13.00 0.98 -24.45
N VAL A 154 -13.26 1.87 -23.49
CA VAL A 154 -14.06 3.09 -23.72
C VAL A 154 -13.43 4.00 -24.76
N LYS A 155 -12.09 4.08 -24.80
CA LYS A 155 -11.37 4.85 -25.80
C LYS A 155 -11.59 4.29 -27.21
N LYS A 156 -11.57 2.96 -27.36
CA LYS A 156 -11.85 2.29 -28.64
C LYS A 156 -13.30 2.52 -29.08
N GLU A 157 -14.26 2.30 -28.19
CA GLU A 157 -15.69 2.54 -28.48
C GLU A 157 -15.96 3.98 -28.91
N ARG A 158 -15.33 4.96 -28.25
CA ARG A 158 -15.43 6.37 -28.65
C ARG A 158 -14.88 6.61 -30.06
N GLN A 159 -13.74 6.01 -30.40
CA GLN A 159 -13.15 6.14 -31.74
C GLN A 159 -14.05 5.53 -32.80
N ASP A 160 -14.58 4.33 -32.55
CA ASP A 160 -15.50 3.64 -33.44
C ASP A 160 -16.79 4.46 -33.65
N PHE A 161 -17.35 5.00 -32.56
CA PHE A 161 -18.53 5.88 -32.61
C PHE A 161 -18.25 7.17 -33.40
N THR A 162 -17.10 7.81 -33.18
CA THR A 162 -16.71 9.03 -33.90
C THR A 162 -16.57 8.76 -35.40
N SER A 163 -15.93 7.64 -35.77
CA SER A 163 -15.78 7.20 -37.15
C SER A 163 -17.14 6.95 -37.81
N SER A 164 -18.02 6.20 -37.12
CA SER A 164 -19.37 5.90 -37.59
C SER A 164 -20.21 7.18 -37.79
N CYS A 165 -20.19 8.09 -36.83
CA CYS A 165 -20.89 9.37 -36.92
C CYS A 165 -20.38 10.21 -38.11
N ALA A 166 -19.06 10.26 -38.33
CA ALA A 166 -18.49 10.96 -39.47
C ALA A 166 -18.88 10.33 -40.82
N THR A 167 -18.94 8.99 -40.90
CA THR A 167 -19.41 8.31 -42.11
C THR A 167 -20.90 8.57 -42.38
N GLU A 168 -21.72 8.55 -41.34
CA GLU A 168 -23.16 8.76 -41.45
C GLU A 168 -23.50 10.20 -41.84
N ALA A 169 -22.81 11.18 -41.24
CA ALA A 169 -22.96 12.58 -41.62
C ALA A 169 -22.63 12.83 -43.10
N ARG A 170 -21.56 12.20 -43.63
CA ARG A 170 -21.24 12.28 -45.06
C ARG A 170 -22.33 11.67 -45.93
N ARG A 171 -22.83 10.49 -45.56
CA ARG A 171 -23.91 9.81 -46.29
C ARG A 171 -25.16 10.68 -46.38
N ILE A 172 -25.57 11.30 -45.28
CA ILE A 172 -26.76 12.18 -45.24
C ILE A 172 -26.56 13.40 -46.15
N VAL A 173 -25.39 14.03 -46.13
CA VAL A 173 -25.10 15.19 -47.01
C VAL A 173 -25.11 14.79 -48.48
N GLU A 174 -24.51 13.66 -48.83
CA GLU A 174 -24.52 13.13 -50.19
C GLU A 174 -25.95 12.83 -50.66
N GLU A 175 -26.75 12.15 -49.84
CA GLU A 175 -28.15 11.84 -50.17
C GLU A 175 -29.01 13.09 -50.32
N ALA A 176 -28.85 14.08 -49.44
CA ALA A 176 -29.56 15.35 -49.53
C ALA A 176 -29.18 16.13 -50.80
N SER A 177 -27.89 16.14 -51.16
CA SER A 177 -27.41 16.79 -52.39
C SER A 177 -27.98 16.13 -53.65
N LYS A 178 -28.05 14.79 -53.66
CA LYS A 178 -28.62 14.02 -54.77
C LYS A 178 -30.12 14.27 -54.91
N ALA A 179 -30.86 14.26 -53.80
CA ALA A 179 -32.30 14.53 -53.79
C ALA A 179 -32.59 15.94 -54.34
N LYS A 180 -31.83 16.95 -53.89
CA LYS A 180 -31.98 18.33 -54.36
C LYS A 180 -31.64 18.50 -55.85
N LEU A 181 -30.62 17.79 -56.33
CA LEU A 181 -30.29 17.77 -57.75
C LEU A 181 -31.42 17.15 -58.59
N GLN A 182 -32.00 16.03 -58.14
CA GLN A 182 -33.11 15.39 -58.82
C GLN A 182 -34.37 16.28 -58.86
N GLU A 183 -34.68 16.97 -57.77
CA GLU A 183 -35.77 17.94 -57.73
C GLU A 183 -35.55 19.08 -58.72
N THR A 184 -34.34 19.64 -58.77
CA THR A 184 -33.99 20.72 -59.72
C THR A 184 -34.13 20.23 -61.17
N ILE A 185 -33.65 19.03 -61.48
CA ILE A 185 -33.80 18.43 -62.82
C ILE A 185 -35.28 18.33 -63.19
N ALA A 186 -36.12 17.78 -62.32
CA ALA A 186 -37.55 17.63 -62.58
C ALA A 186 -38.25 18.98 -62.82
N GLN A 187 -37.94 20.01 -62.02
CA GLN A 187 -38.46 21.37 -62.21
C GLN A 187 -38.04 21.95 -63.56
N THR A 188 -36.76 21.83 -63.92
CA THR A 188 -36.27 22.35 -65.20
C THR A 188 -36.85 21.60 -66.41
N GLU A 189 -37.09 20.30 -66.29
CA GLU A 189 -37.73 19.51 -67.34
C GLU A 189 -39.18 19.97 -67.57
N GLU A 190 -39.93 20.24 -66.50
CA GLU A 190 -41.30 20.78 -66.57
C GLU A 190 -41.33 22.16 -67.24
N GLU A 191 -40.44 23.07 -66.82
CA GLU A 191 -40.30 24.41 -67.42
C GLU A 191 -39.95 24.34 -68.91
N VAL A 192 -39.03 23.46 -69.30
CA VAL A 192 -38.65 23.24 -70.71
C VAL A 192 -39.83 22.70 -71.52
N GLN A 193 -40.60 21.76 -70.96
CA GLN A 193 -41.80 21.22 -71.62
C GLN A 193 -42.85 22.31 -71.82
N MET A 194 -43.13 23.14 -70.81
CA MET A 194 -44.04 24.28 -70.93
C MET A 194 -43.61 25.24 -72.04
N CYS A 195 -42.33 25.66 -72.03
CA CYS A 195 -41.79 26.55 -73.06
C CYS A 195 -41.89 25.93 -74.45
N ALA A 196 -41.62 24.63 -74.60
CA ALA A 196 -41.75 23.93 -75.86
C ALA A 196 -43.22 23.94 -76.35
N HIS A 197 -44.19 23.69 -75.48
CA HIS A 197 -45.61 23.75 -75.82
C HIS A 197 -46.06 25.15 -76.27
N GLU A 198 -45.63 26.20 -75.58
CA GLU A 198 -45.92 27.58 -75.96
C GLU A 198 -45.32 27.93 -77.33
N LEU A 199 -44.07 27.53 -77.57
CA LEU A 199 -43.41 27.72 -78.87
C LEU A 199 -44.15 27.00 -80.00
N PHE A 200 -44.58 25.76 -79.80
CA PHE A 200 -45.38 25.02 -80.78
C PHE A 200 -46.69 25.74 -81.09
N ALA A 201 -47.40 26.23 -80.06
CA ALA A 201 -48.64 26.97 -80.25
C ALA A 201 -48.43 28.26 -81.08
N ILE A 202 -47.32 28.97 -80.86
CA ILE A 202 -46.95 30.15 -81.66
C ILE A 202 -46.67 29.73 -83.10
N VAL A 203 -45.86 28.69 -83.33
CA VAL A 203 -45.54 28.18 -84.68
C VAL A 203 -46.81 27.80 -85.46
N ASP A 204 -47.75 27.13 -84.81
CA ASP A 204 -49.05 26.79 -85.42
C ASP A 204 -49.87 28.03 -85.78
N SER A 205 -49.92 29.03 -84.89
CA SER A 205 -50.64 30.28 -85.14
C SER A 205 -50.03 31.09 -86.30
N VAL A 206 -48.71 31.14 -86.39
CA VAL A 206 -47.97 31.80 -87.48
C VAL A 206 -48.19 31.05 -88.79
N SER A 207 -48.19 29.72 -88.77
CA SER A 207 -48.48 28.88 -89.94
C SER A 207 -49.89 29.13 -90.48
N LYS A 208 -50.90 29.15 -89.59
CA LYS A 208 -52.30 29.49 -89.94
C LYS A 208 -52.42 30.91 -90.52
N TYR A 209 -51.74 31.89 -89.92
CA TYR A 209 -51.75 33.27 -90.42
C TYR A 209 -51.11 33.37 -91.81
N LYS A 210 -49.99 32.67 -92.02
CA LYS A 210 -49.31 32.61 -93.32
C LYS A 210 -50.22 32.02 -94.41
N GLU A 211 -50.94 30.94 -94.10
CA GLU A 211 -51.91 30.33 -95.02
C GLU A 211 -53.06 31.29 -95.35
N TYR A 212 -53.66 31.92 -94.34
CA TYR A 212 -54.72 32.91 -94.51
C TYR A 212 -54.33 34.06 -95.46
N ILE A 213 -53.16 34.66 -95.23
CA ILE A 213 -52.65 35.76 -96.07
C ILE A 213 -52.44 35.27 -97.51
N SER A 214 -51.88 34.07 -97.68
CA SER A 214 -51.65 33.48 -99.00
C SER A 214 -52.97 33.29 -99.77
N SER A 215 -53.99 32.71 -99.14
CA SER A 215 -55.33 32.54 -99.72
C SER A 215 -55.97 33.88 -100.08
N ARG A 216 -55.87 34.88 -99.20
CA ARG A 216 -56.42 36.22 -99.45
C ARG A 216 -55.77 36.89 -100.65
N MET A 217 -54.45 36.80 -100.78
CA MET A 217 -53.72 37.34 -101.94
C MET A 217 -54.15 36.67 -103.26
N ILE A 218 -54.40 35.36 -103.25
CA ILE A 218 -54.93 34.64 -104.42
C ILE A 218 -56.34 35.15 -104.76
N SER A 219 -57.22 35.29 -103.77
CA SER A 219 -58.60 35.78 -103.98
C SER A 219 -58.65 37.19 -104.56
N GLN A 220 -57.79 38.09 -104.08
CA GLN A 220 -57.71 39.47 -104.57
C GLN A 220 -57.20 39.56 -106.01
N LYS A 221 -56.30 38.65 -106.42
CA LYS A 221 -55.85 38.56 -107.82
C LYS A 221 -56.94 38.04 -108.76
N LEU A 222 -57.80 37.13 -108.31
CA LEU A 222 -58.89 36.58 -109.13
C LEU A 222 -60.06 37.55 -109.34
N GLN A 223 -60.24 38.54 -108.47
CA GLN A 223 -61.29 39.57 -108.57
C GLN A 223 -60.90 40.81 -109.41
N GLY A 224 -59.66 40.88 -109.91
CA GLY A 224 -59.11 42.00 -110.66
C GLY A 224 -58.92 41.77 -112.17
N ILE A 225 -59.66 40.82 -112.77
CA ILE A 225 -59.80 40.60 -114.22
C ILE A 225 -61.23 40.98 -114.62
#